data_AF-W7JUQ8-F1
#
_entry.id   AF-W7JUQ8-F1
#
_cell.length_a   1.000
_cell.length_b   1.000
_cell.length_c   1.000
_cell.angle_alpha   90.00
_cell.angle_beta   90.00
_cell.angle_gamma   90.00
#
_symmetry.space_group_name_H-M   'P 1'
#
loop_
_entity.id
_entity.type
_entity.pdbx_description
1 polymer ?
#
loop_
_entity_poly.entity_id
_entity_poly.type
_entity_poly.pdbx_seq_one_letter_code
_entity_poly.pdbx_strand_id
1 'polypeptide(L)'
;MPELGSVGGSLLYALNAWKTTEIAAATELAKQAGAAQGAIAGNAKGMEVVIESLKTLGVENLFPGISKTVSSTGNYTKVTEFANTIYWKYAGTCTSLKRDFTAPAACNTFEIKLSIKTAGAGTHGHPPQYAIREQLKGLAEKATTNAKAAAEAKSTTVAAEITEQQTA
;
A
#
# COMPACT_ATOMS: atom_id res chain seq x y z
N MET A 1 67.77 6.85 -12.50
CA MET A 1 66.75 6.68 -13.54
C MET A 1 65.38 6.63 -12.86
N PRO A 2 64.56 7.71 -12.89
CA PRO A 2 63.28 7.79 -12.16
C PRO A 2 62.03 7.39 -12.99
N GLU A 3 62.19 7.00 -14.26
CA GLU A 3 61.09 6.92 -15.23
C GLU A 3 60.08 5.77 -14.98
N LEU A 4 60.45 4.72 -14.24
CA LEU A 4 59.57 3.56 -13.98
C LEU A 4 58.49 3.84 -12.91
N GLY A 5 58.70 4.82 -12.03
CA GLY A 5 57.71 5.18 -10.99
C GLY A 5 56.50 5.94 -11.54
N SER A 6 56.68 6.74 -12.60
CA SER A 6 55.63 7.58 -13.18
C SER A 6 54.67 6.77 -14.07
N VAL A 7 55.20 5.83 -14.86
CA VAL A 7 54.39 4.96 -15.74
C VAL A 7 53.56 3.95 -14.93
N GLY A 8 54.14 3.38 -13.87
CA GLY A 8 53.43 2.48 -12.96
C GLY A 8 52.32 3.18 -12.17
N GLY A 9 52.57 4.41 -11.69
CA GLY A 9 51.55 5.22 -11.00
C GLY A 9 50.36 5.59 -11.90
N SER A 10 50.63 5.92 -13.17
CA SER A 10 49.60 6.27 -14.16
C SER A 10 48.71 5.07 -14.51
N LEU A 11 49.30 3.88 -14.68
CA LEU A 11 48.54 2.64 -14.94
C LEU A 11 47.72 2.21 -13.72
N LEU A 12 48.30 2.28 -12.51
CA LEU A 12 47.55 2.00 -11.27
C LEU A 12 46.40 2.98 -11.07
N TYR A 13 46.61 4.26 -11.37
CA TYR A 13 45.55 5.27 -11.28
C TYR A 13 44.42 4.98 -12.27
N ALA A 14 44.74 4.66 -13.53
CA ALA A 14 43.75 4.27 -14.53
C ALA A 14 42.96 3.00 -14.12
N LEU A 15 43.64 1.98 -13.58
CA LEU A 15 42.97 0.77 -13.08
C LEU A 15 42.04 1.07 -11.89
N ASN A 16 42.49 1.90 -10.95
CA ASN A 16 41.68 2.30 -9.80
C ASN A 16 40.46 3.14 -10.23
N ALA A 17 40.65 4.07 -11.17
CA ALA A 17 39.56 4.88 -11.73
C ALA A 17 38.54 4.02 -12.52
N TRP A 18 39.00 2.96 -13.18
CA TRP A 18 38.12 2.05 -13.90
C TRP A 18 37.33 1.15 -12.94
N LYS A 19 37.99 0.63 -11.89
CA LYS A 19 37.34 -0.14 -10.83
C LYS A 19 36.30 0.68 -10.07
N THR A 20 36.56 1.96 -9.80
CA THR A 20 35.57 2.83 -9.15
C THR A 20 34.38 3.15 -10.05
N THR A 21 34.58 3.29 -11.36
CA THR A 21 33.47 3.51 -12.30
C THR A 21 32.59 2.28 -12.47
N GLU A 22 33.17 1.08 -12.51
CA GLU A 22 32.40 -0.16 -12.53
C GLU A 22 31.58 -0.34 -11.24
N ILE A 23 32.19 -0.16 -10.06
CA ILE A 23 31.48 -0.26 -8.77
C ILE A 23 30.35 0.78 -8.67
N ALA A 24 30.57 2.00 -9.16
CA ALA A 24 29.54 3.04 -9.17
C ALA A 24 28.35 2.66 -10.06
N ALA A 25 28.60 2.12 -11.26
CA ALA A 25 27.55 1.64 -12.14
C ALA A 25 26.77 0.46 -11.53
N ALA A 26 27.51 -0.46 -10.90
CA ALA A 26 26.96 -1.64 -10.24
C ALA A 26 26.04 -1.25 -9.06
N THR A 27 26.47 -0.29 -8.24
CA THR A 27 25.68 0.31 -7.15
C THR A 27 24.40 0.99 -7.65
N GLU A 28 24.48 1.68 -8.79
CA GLU A 28 23.30 2.34 -9.37
C GLU A 28 22.27 1.33 -9.87
N LEU A 29 22.71 0.23 -10.50
CA LEU A 29 21.83 -0.88 -10.85
C LEU A 29 21.20 -1.54 -9.62
N ALA A 30 21.97 -1.72 -8.54
CA ALA A 30 21.46 -2.24 -7.27
C ALA A 30 20.34 -1.37 -6.70
N LYS A 31 20.50 -0.04 -6.73
CA LYS A 31 19.47 0.92 -6.30
C LYS A 31 18.23 0.86 -7.17
N GLN A 32 18.38 0.77 -8.49
CA GLN A 32 17.24 0.68 -9.42
C GLN A 32 16.46 -0.63 -9.22
N ALA A 33 17.17 -1.76 -9.09
CA ALA A 33 16.56 -3.05 -8.79
C ALA A 33 15.87 -3.04 -7.42
N GLY A 34 16.51 -2.45 -6.41
CA GLY A 34 15.94 -2.23 -5.09
C GLY A 34 14.65 -1.42 -5.16
N ALA A 35 14.66 -0.26 -5.83
CA ALA A 35 13.48 0.59 -5.98
C ALA A 35 12.32 -0.11 -6.69
N ALA A 36 12.60 -0.90 -7.75
CA ALA A 36 11.59 -1.67 -8.45
C ALA A 36 10.95 -2.74 -7.54
N GLN A 37 11.76 -3.50 -6.82
CA GLN A 37 11.26 -4.52 -5.87
C GLN A 37 10.54 -3.87 -4.67
N GLY A 38 11.03 -2.72 -4.21
CA GLY A 38 10.37 -1.90 -3.20
C GLY A 38 8.98 -1.44 -3.62
N ALA A 39 8.83 -0.92 -4.84
CA ALA A 39 7.52 -0.50 -5.35
C ALA A 39 6.51 -1.65 -5.40
N ILE A 40 6.94 -2.85 -5.83
CA ILE A 40 6.11 -4.06 -5.86
C ILE A 40 5.70 -4.47 -4.45
N ALA A 41 6.66 -4.57 -3.53
CA ALA A 41 6.42 -4.97 -2.14
C ALA A 41 5.53 -3.95 -1.40
N GLY A 42 5.76 -2.65 -1.62
CA GLY A 42 4.96 -1.58 -1.06
C GLY A 42 3.52 -1.64 -1.54
N ASN A 43 3.30 -1.79 -2.85
CA ASN A 43 1.94 -1.91 -3.39
C ASN A 43 1.22 -3.17 -2.88
N ALA A 44 1.92 -4.31 -2.81
CA ALA A 44 1.38 -5.54 -2.24
C ALA A 44 0.96 -5.35 -0.77
N LYS A 45 1.82 -4.72 0.05
CA LYS A 45 1.52 -4.47 1.46
C LYS A 45 0.38 -3.47 1.65
N GLY A 46 0.34 -2.42 0.85
CA GLY A 46 -0.77 -1.46 0.85
C GLY A 46 -2.09 -2.14 0.49
N MET A 47 -2.09 -3.02 -0.50
CA MET A 47 -3.28 -3.78 -0.91
C MET A 47 -3.74 -4.76 0.18
N GLU A 48 -2.81 -5.46 0.83
CA GLU A 48 -3.10 -6.34 1.98
C GLU A 48 -3.83 -5.56 3.09
N VAL A 49 -3.28 -4.41 3.49
CA VAL A 49 -3.87 -3.54 4.53
C VAL A 49 -5.27 -3.09 4.15
N VAL A 50 -5.49 -2.72 2.89
CA VAL A 50 -6.81 -2.35 2.38
C VAL A 50 -7.80 -3.50 2.54
N ILE A 51 -7.46 -4.69 2.05
CA ILE A 51 -8.34 -5.86 2.05
C ILE A 51 -8.69 -6.29 3.49
N GLU A 52 -7.69 -6.38 4.36
CA GLU A 52 -7.89 -6.76 5.77
C GLU A 52 -8.80 -5.77 6.50
N SER A 53 -8.62 -4.48 6.23
CA SER A 53 -9.47 -3.46 6.84
C SER A 53 -10.89 -3.50 6.31
N LEU A 54 -11.11 -3.72 5.00
CA LEU A 54 -12.45 -3.90 4.43
C LEU A 54 -13.18 -5.10 5.03
N LYS A 55 -12.48 -6.22 5.26
CA LYS A 55 -13.01 -7.38 5.99
C LYS A 55 -13.33 -7.02 7.44
N THR A 56 -12.44 -6.31 8.12
CA THR A 56 -12.61 -5.87 9.51
C THR A 56 -13.82 -4.95 9.65
N LEU A 57 -14.03 -4.04 8.71
CA LEU A 57 -15.19 -3.15 8.66
C LEU A 57 -16.51 -3.88 8.34
N GLY A 58 -16.45 -5.16 7.96
CA GLY A 58 -17.63 -5.95 7.59
C GLY A 58 -18.16 -5.63 6.20
N VAL A 59 -17.39 -4.91 5.37
CA VAL A 59 -17.77 -4.55 4.00
C VAL A 59 -17.96 -5.81 3.15
N GLU A 60 -17.09 -6.81 3.34
CA GLU A 60 -17.18 -8.10 2.64
C GLU A 60 -18.44 -8.90 3.01
N ASN A 61 -18.92 -8.77 4.26
CA ASN A 61 -20.14 -9.45 4.71
C ASN A 61 -21.40 -8.81 4.11
N LEU A 62 -21.39 -7.49 3.92
CA LEU A 62 -22.48 -6.79 3.26
C LEU A 62 -22.41 -6.93 1.74
N PHE A 63 -21.20 -6.91 1.18
CA PHE A 63 -20.92 -6.88 -0.25
C PHE A 63 -19.84 -7.91 -0.62
N PRO A 64 -20.20 -9.19 -0.73
CA PRO A 64 -19.25 -10.24 -1.10
C PRO A 64 -18.57 -9.91 -2.44
N GLY A 65 -17.26 -10.10 -2.50
CA GLY A 65 -16.44 -9.85 -3.69
C GLY A 65 -15.89 -8.44 -3.81
N ILE A 66 -16.25 -7.49 -2.92
CA ILE A 66 -15.68 -6.13 -2.95
C ILE A 66 -14.16 -6.16 -2.79
N SER A 67 -13.63 -7.03 -1.93
CA SER A 67 -12.18 -7.19 -1.76
C SER A 67 -11.52 -7.57 -3.07
N LYS A 68 -12.09 -8.53 -3.82
CA LYS A 68 -11.59 -8.95 -5.13
C LYS A 68 -11.62 -7.81 -6.14
N THR A 69 -12.70 -7.03 -6.17
CA THR A 69 -12.82 -5.87 -7.07
C THR A 69 -11.76 -4.82 -6.75
N VAL A 70 -11.53 -4.51 -5.48
CA VAL A 70 -10.48 -3.57 -5.05
C VAL A 70 -9.09 -4.13 -5.42
N SER A 71 -8.82 -5.41 -5.17
CA SER A 71 -7.57 -6.06 -5.57
C SER A 71 -7.32 -5.99 -7.07
N SER A 72 -8.37 -6.15 -7.89
CA SER A 72 -8.25 -6.14 -9.34
C SER A 72 -7.81 -4.80 -9.93
N THR A 73 -7.89 -3.72 -9.15
CA THR A 73 -7.41 -2.40 -9.59
C THR A 73 -5.88 -2.33 -9.71
N GLY A 74 -5.16 -3.26 -9.08
CA GLY A 74 -3.70 -3.29 -9.02
C GLY A 74 -3.08 -2.15 -8.21
N ASN A 75 -3.88 -1.24 -7.63
CA ASN A 75 -3.39 -0.10 -6.87
C ASN A 75 -4.30 0.16 -5.67
N TYR A 76 -3.75 0.01 -4.47
CA TYR A 76 -4.51 0.13 -3.22
C TYR A 76 -5.11 1.53 -3.02
N THR A 77 -4.56 2.59 -3.62
CA THR A 77 -5.07 3.97 -3.46
C THR A 77 -6.45 4.16 -4.10
N LYS A 78 -6.77 3.33 -5.11
CA LYS A 78 -8.07 3.32 -5.79
C LYS A 78 -9.22 2.83 -4.91
N VAL A 79 -8.94 2.34 -3.70
CA VAL A 79 -10.00 1.98 -2.74
C VAL A 79 -10.97 3.14 -2.49
N THR A 80 -10.50 4.38 -2.55
CA THR A 80 -11.32 5.59 -2.34
C THR A 80 -12.39 5.78 -3.42
N GLU A 81 -12.16 5.29 -4.64
CA GLU A 81 -13.10 5.35 -5.76
C GLU A 81 -14.36 4.49 -5.49
N PHE A 82 -14.25 3.50 -4.60
CA PHE A 82 -15.36 2.61 -4.24
C PHE A 82 -16.34 3.20 -3.23
N ALA A 83 -16.11 4.43 -2.73
CA ALA A 83 -16.97 5.06 -1.73
C ALA A 83 -18.44 5.09 -2.15
N ASN A 84 -18.73 5.54 -3.38
CA ASN A 84 -20.09 5.60 -3.90
C ASN A 84 -20.68 4.20 -4.10
N THR A 85 -19.90 3.26 -4.61
CA THR A 85 -20.34 1.87 -4.81
C THR A 85 -20.72 1.20 -3.48
N ILE A 86 -19.88 1.37 -2.46
CA ILE A 86 -20.13 0.84 -1.10
C ILE A 86 -21.35 1.52 -0.49
N TYR A 87 -21.48 2.84 -0.64
CA TYR A 87 -22.65 3.59 -0.17
C TYR A 87 -23.96 3.10 -0.80
N TRP A 88 -24.01 2.96 -2.12
CA TRP A 88 -25.22 2.52 -2.81
C TRP A 88 -25.65 1.12 -2.41
N LYS A 89 -24.69 0.19 -2.28
CA LYS A 89 -25.01 -1.15 -1.80
C LYS A 89 -25.44 -1.13 -0.33
N TYR A 90 -24.82 -0.30 0.52
CA TYR A 90 -25.26 -0.10 1.90
C TYR A 90 -26.69 0.42 1.96
N ALA A 91 -27.02 1.46 1.20
CA ALA A 91 -28.37 2.01 1.16
C ALA A 91 -29.39 0.94 0.71
N GLY A 92 -29.10 0.20 -0.37
CA GLY A 92 -29.99 -0.85 -0.86
C GLY A 92 -30.19 -2.02 0.10
N THR A 93 -29.19 -2.35 0.94
CA THR A 93 -29.23 -3.51 1.85
C THR A 93 -29.69 -3.15 3.26
N CYS A 94 -29.35 -1.96 3.73
CA CYS A 94 -29.47 -1.57 5.15
C CYS A 94 -30.51 -0.48 5.41
N THR A 95 -31.05 0.17 4.37
CA THR A 95 -32.09 1.18 4.51
C THR A 95 -33.31 0.82 3.67
N SER A 96 -34.51 1.19 4.17
CA SER A 96 -35.77 0.93 3.48
C SER A 96 -36.84 1.88 3.98
N LEU A 97 -37.77 2.25 3.10
CA LEU A 97 -38.97 3.00 3.45
C LEU A 97 -40.15 2.09 3.85
N LYS A 98 -39.97 0.75 3.77
CA LYS A 98 -41.02 -0.21 4.15
C LYS A 98 -41.16 -0.26 5.67
N ARG A 99 -42.41 -0.22 6.15
CA ARG A 99 -42.74 -0.21 7.59
C ARG A 99 -42.28 -1.47 8.33
N ASP A 100 -42.28 -2.61 7.65
CA ASP A 100 -41.93 -3.92 8.23
C ASP A 100 -40.52 -4.39 7.85
N PHE A 101 -39.64 -3.46 7.44
CA PHE A 101 -38.27 -3.80 7.07
C PHE A 101 -37.42 -4.10 8.31
N THR A 102 -36.79 -5.27 8.30
CA THR A 102 -35.74 -5.61 9.26
C THR A 102 -34.41 -5.67 8.52
N ALA A 103 -33.47 -4.79 8.88
CA ALA A 103 -32.14 -4.79 8.29
C ALA A 103 -31.35 -6.04 8.72
N PRO A 104 -30.49 -6.59 7.84
CA PRO A 104 -29.56 -7.65 8.22
C PRO A 104 -28.69 -7.26 9.43
N ALA A 105 -28.35 -8.21 10.30
CA ALA A 105 -27.48 -7.95 11.46
C ALA A 105 -26.12 -7.34 11.07
N ALA A 106 -25.60 -7.71 9.90
CA ALA A 106 -24.37 -7.15 9.33
C ALA A 106 -24.43 -5.63 9.13
N CYS A 107 -25.62 -5.06 8.90
CA CYS A 107 -25.81 -3.61 8.77
C CYS A 107 -25.50 -2.90 10.09
N ASN A 108 -25.96 -3.44 11.22
CA ASN A 108 -25.68 -2.85 12.53
C ASN A 108 -24.18 -2.86 12.84
N THR A 109 -23.50 -3.98 12.56
CA THR A 109 -22.04 -4.08 12.73
C THR A 109 -21.30 -3.05 11.88
N PHE A 110 -21.68 -2.91 10.61
CA PHE A 110 -21.09 -1.93 9.70
C PHE A 110 -21.34 -0.49 10.18
N GLU A 111 -22.59 -0.17 10.51
CA GLU A 111 -22.97 1.17 10.97
C GLU A 111 -22.24 1.59 12.24
N ILE A 112 -22.06 0.68 13.20
CA ILE A 112 -21.30 0.95 14.43
C ILE A 112 -19.81 1.14 14.12
N LYS A 113 -19.21 0.27 13.29
CA LYS A 113 -17.77 0.34 12.96
C LYS A 113 -17.40 1.61 12.18
N LEU A 114 -18.33 2.12 11.37
CA LEU A 114 -18.15 3.36 10.62
C LEU A 114 -18.66 4.60 11.37
N SER A 115 -19.14 4.45 12.62
CA SER A 115 -19.75 5.53 13.40
C SER A 115 -20.91 6.22 12.69
N ILE A 116 -21.66 5.46 11.87
CA ILE A 116 -22.94 5.87 11.26
C ILE A 116 -24.05 5.80 12.31
N LYS A 117 -23.99 4.77 13.16
CA LYS A 117 -24.77 4.67 14.39
C LYS A 117 -23.83 4.59 15.58
N THR A 118 -24.23 5.21 16.67
CA THR A 118 -23.55 5.03 17.95
C THR A 118 -24.13 3.79 18.64
N ALA A 119 -23.36 3.16 19.53
CA ALA A 119 -23.81 1.97 20.26
C ALA A 119 -24.94 2.26 21.29
N GLY A 120 -25.30 3.54 21.51
CA GLY A 120 -26.36 3.98 22.42
C GLY A 120 -27.70 4.20 21.73
N ALA A 121 -28.78 4.21 22.51
CA ALA A 121 -30.13 4.43 21.99
C ALA A 121 -30.31 5.87 21.47
N GLY A 122 -30.69 6.00 20.19
CA GLY A 122 -31.21 7.26 19.62
C GLY A 122 -30.20 8.25 19.03
N THR A 123 -28.89 8.00 19.15
CA THR A 123 -27.86 8.91 18.63
C THR A 123 -27.39 8.50 17.24
N HIS A 124 -27.86 9.27 16.25
CA HIS A 124 -27.37 9.22 14.86
C HIS A 124 -25.90 9.66 14.85
N GLY A 125 -25.03 8.86 14.25
CA GLY A 125 -23.65 9.22 14.04
C GLY A 125 -23.49 10.08 12.77
N HIS A 126 -22.42 9.85 12.02
CA HIS A 126 -22.19 10.55 10.77
C HIS A 126 -23.13 10.10 9.65
N PRO A 127 -23.47 10.99 8.69
CA PRO A 127 -24.16 10.58 7.47
C PRO A 127 -23.42 9.42 6.78
N PRO A 128 -24.11 8.35 6.34
CA PRO A 128 -23.45 7.15 5.84
C PRO A 128 -22.45 7.40 4.71
N GLN A 129 -22.81 8.28 3.76
CA GLN A 129 -21.95 8.61 2.62
C GLN A 129 -20.65 9.30 3.06
N TYR A 130 -20.74 10.18 4.07
CA TYR A 130 -19.58 10.85 4.64
C TYR A 130 -18.70 9.87 5.40
N ALA A 131 -19.30 9.06 6.29
CA ALA A 131 -18.59 8.07 7.09
C ALA A 131 -17.81 7.06 6.23
N ILE A 132 -18.45 6.55 5.17
CA ILE A 132 -17.81 5.62 4.22
C ILE A 132 -16.62 6.30 3.52
N ARG A 133 -16.80 7.53 3.04
CA ARG A 133 -15.72 8.25 2.35
C ARG A 133 -14.52 8.49 3.26
N GLU A 134 -14.75 8.98 4.47
CA GLU A 134 -13.68 9.24 5.44
C GLU A 134 -12.96 7.95 5.85
N GLN A 135 -13.70 6.87 6.06
CA GLN A 135 -13.09 5.57 6.39
C GLN A 135 -12.22 5.03 5.26
N LEU A 136 -12.67 5.10 4.00
CA LEU A 136 -11.84 4.66 2.87
C LEU A 136 -10.63 5.57 2.65
N LYS A 137 -10.75 6.87 2.95
CA LYS A 137 -9.62 7.81 2.91
C LYS A 137 -8.58 7.47 3.98
N GLY A 138 -9.01 7.33 5.25
CA GLY A 138 -8.13 6.93 6.34
C GLY A 138 -7.49 5.56 6.10
N LEU A 139 -8.23 4.66 5.44
CA LEU A 139 -7.69 3.38 4.99
C LEU A 139 -6.57 3.55 3.95
N ALA A 140 -6.79 4.38 2.93
CA ALA A 140 -5.79 4.66 1.91
C ALA A 140 -4.53 5.32 2.51
N GLU A 141 -4.70 6.21 3.49
CA GLU A 141 -3.59 6.83 4.23
C GLU A 141 -2.81 5.78 5.04
N LYS A 142 -3.50 4.93 5.81
CA LYS A 142 -2.87 3.83 6.57
C LYS A 142 -2.13 2.87 5.64
N ALA A 143 -2.75 2.50 4.52
CA ALA A 143 -2.14 1.64 3.50
C ALA A 143 -0.91 2.31 2.88
N THR A 144 -0.96 3.62 2.62
CA THR A 144 0.19 4.39 2.10
C THR A 144 1.37 4.35 3.07
N THR A 145 1.14 4.55 4.36
CA THR A 145 2.20 4.49 5.37
C THR A 145 2.85 3.11 5.43
N ASN A 146 2.04 2.04 5.43
CA ASN A 146 2.55 0.66 5.45
C ASN A 146 3.26 0.29 4.14
N ALA A 147 2.74 0.76 3.00
CA ALA A 147 3.34 0.57 1.69
C ALA A 147 4.72 1.22 1.61
N LYS A 148 4.88 2.44 2.12
CA LYS A 148 6.17 3.14 2.15
C LYS A 148 7.19 2.38 3.01
N ALA A 149 6.80 1.99 4.22
CA ALA A 149 7.68 1.23 5.11
C ALA A 149 8.14 -0.10 4.47
N ALA A 150 7.22 -0.84 3.84
CA ALA A 150 7.55 -2.08 3.15
C ALA A 150 8.42 -1.85 1.91
N ALA A 151 8.18 -0.77 1.15
CA ALA A 151 8.96 -0.42 -0.01
C ALA A 151 10.41 -0.05 0.37
N GLU A 152 10.59 0.77 1.40
CA GLU A 152 11.91 1.18 1.91
C GLU A 152 12.70 -0.02 2.43
N ALA A 153 12.06 -0.88 3.23
CA ALA A 153 12.67 -2.09 3.75
C ALA A 153 13.15 -2.99 2.60
N LYS A 154 12.27 -3.30 1.63
CA LYS A 154 12.62 -4.19 0.52
C LYS A 154 13.65 -3.58 -0.42
N SER A 155 13.57 -2.27 -0.69
CA SER A 155 14.56 -1.56 -1.52
C SER A 155 15.95 -1.64 -0.92
N THR A 156 16.05 -1.40 0.38
CA THR A 156 17.33 -1.41 1.11
C THR A 156 17.94 -2.81 1.13
N THR A 157 17.13 -3.83 1.42
CA THR A 157 17.59 -5.22 1.43
C THR A 157 18.10 -5.66 0.06
N VAL A 158 17.34 -5.43 -1.01
CA VAL A 158 17.73 -5.85 -2.36
C VAL A 158 18.95 -5.08 -2.86
N ALA A 159 19.04 -3.78 -2.59
CA ALA A 159 20.21 -3.00 -2.96
C ALA A 159 21.48 -3.47 -2.22
N ALA A 160 21.36 -3.81 -0.93
CA ALA A 160 22.46 -4.35 -0.14
C ALA A 160 22.93 -5.71 -0.67
N GLU A 161 21.99 -6.64 -0.94
CA GLU A 161 22.29 -7.97 -1.47
C GLU A 161 23.04 -7.90 -2.82
N ILE A 162 22.60 -7.02 -3.73
CA ILE A 162 23.25 -6.86 -5.05
C ILE A 162 24.64 -6.20 -4.89
N THR A 163 24.77 -5.21 -4.02
CA THR A 163 26.06 -4.53 -3.79
C THR A 163 27.09 -5.49 -3.20
N GLU A 164 26.68 -6.31 -2.22
CA GLU A 164 27.54 -7.32 -1.59
C GLU A 164 28.08 -8.31 -2.64
N GLN A 165 27.21 -8.81 -3.53
CA GLN A 165 27.60 -9.71 -4.63
C GLN A 165 28.57 -9.10 -5.63
N GLN A 166 28.56 -7.78 -5.82
CA GLN A 166 29.41 -7.08 -6.77
C GLN A 166 30.78 -6.68 -6.19
N THR A 167 30.89 -6.69 -4.86
CA THR A 167 32.13 -6.35 -4.13
C THR A 167 32.90 -7.55 -3.59
N ALA A 168 32.31 -8.75 -3.66
CA ALA A 168 32.93 -10.03 -3.34
C ALA A 168 33.85 -10.54 -4.47
#